data_AF-A0A1W9UD06-F1
#
_entry.id   AF-A0A1W9UD06-F1
#
_cell.length_a   1.000
_cell.length_b   1.000
_cell.length_c   1.000
_cell.angle_alpha   90.00
_cell.angle_beta   90.00
_cell.angle_gamma   90.00
#
_symmetry.space_group_name_H-M   'P 1'
#
loop_
_entity.id
_entity.type
_entity.pdbx_description
1 polymer ?
#
loop_
_entity_poly.entity_id
_entity_poly.type
_entity_poly.pdbx_seq_one_letter_code
_entity_poly.pdbx_strand_id
1 'polypeptide(L)'
;MPSLIITTTTTAVFRSRPFTILLLAIYQLLELNLKLFFMNIFVCFGVVAGTVTYAWCTDFSTKVQQPLHQTLQVQQQSQKQADKWDVQRRKMVAELESLQQQQQQLTTKKNRLEDKNNTYRKNIVELKRAIDESKRLTAEMKPFLDQTLELLQSQVEQDIPFLKQERQQRLQHLKVALADEKLSMGEKFRRLMEALRVEIEYGRNIEVIQHTIAIDGRDILMNQLRLGRLALFAQSLDGKHSLIYEMATQSWQSVASKYNHEIGLAMEMGLKHRPVDLLTLPIGRVSGDSLAGGAVTR
;
A
#
# COMPACT_ATOMS: atom_id res chain seq x y z
N MET A 1 47.22 -20.61 -43.82
CA MET A 1 47.81 -20.88 -45.15
C MET A 1 48.60 -22.17 -45.08
N PRO A 2 48.33 -23.14 -45.96
CA PRO A 2 48.70 -24.55 -45.83
C PRO A 2 50.07 -24.84 -46.47
N SER A 3 50.69 -25.97 -46.14
CA SER A 3 51.55 -26.68 -47.09
C SER A 3 51.68 -28.16 -46.70
N LEU A 4 51.16 -28.98 -47.61
CA LEU A 4 51.43 -30.41 -47.74
C LEU A 4 52.54 -30.57 -48.80
N ILE A 5 52.95 -31.82 -49.02
CA ILE A 5 53.80 -32.38 -50.11
C ILE A 5 55.22 -32.70 -49.63
N ILE A 6 55.52 -33.92 -49.19
CA ILE A 6 55.78 -35.19 -49.94
C ILE A 6 57.08 -35.15 -50.75
N THR A 7 58.00 -36.06 -50.43
CA THR A 7 59.12 -36.54 -51.26
C THR A 7 59.42 -37.98 -50.78
N THR A 8 59.10 -39.01 -51.58
CA THR A 8 60.01 -39.85 -52.42
C THR A 8 61.07 -40.60 -51.60
N THR A 9 61.32 -41.90 -51.77
CA THR A 9 62.04 -42.56 -52.89
C THR A 9 62.00 -44.08 -52.62
N THR A 10 61.62 -44.96 -53.57
CA THR A 10 62.45 -45.60 -54.61
C THR A 10 63.54 -46.54 -54.08
N THR A 11 63.44 -47.83 -54.43
CA THR A 11 64.46 -48.68 -55.13
C THR A 11 63.92 -50.12 -55.15
N ALA A 12 63.57 -50.77 -56.28
CA ALA A 12 64.30 -51.11 -57.50
C ALA A 12 64.86 -52.56 -57.49
N VAL A 13 64.83 -53.17 -58.68
CA VAL A 13 65.80 -54.14 -59.25
C VAL A 13 65.31 -55.60 -59.48
N PHE A 14 65.23 -55.93 -60.79
CA PHE A 14 65.54 -57.23 -61.46
C PHE A 14 64.61 -58.43 -61.22
N ARG A 15 64.35 -59.37 -62.15
CA ARG A 15 64.95 -59.77 -63.44
C ARG A 15 63.94 -60.69 -64.16
N SER A 16 64.07 -60.78 -65.48
CA SER A 16 63.66 -61.89 -66.37
C SER A 16 62.21 -61.95 -66.87
N ARG A 17 62.11 -61.91 -68.21
CA ARG A 17 60.92 -62.12 -69.02
C ARG A 17 60.62 -63.61 -69.13
N PRO A 18 59.41 -64.03 -68.73
CA PRO A 18 58.58 -64.88 -69.59
C PRO A 18 57.14 -64.35 -69.73
N PHE A 19 56.85 -63.21 -69.07
CA PHE A 19 55.48 -62.86 -68.70
C PHE A 19 54.63 -62.26 -69.82
N THR A 20 55.21 -61.60 -70.82
CA THR A 20 54.43 -60.91 -71.88
C THR A 20 53.92 -61.84 -72.99
N ILE A 21 54.62 -62.93 -73.30
CA ILE A 21 54.16 -63.93 -74.28
C ILE A 21 53.11 -64.85 -73.63
N LEU A 22 53.28 -65.15 -72.34
CA LEU A 22 52.29 -65.87 -71.55
C LEU A 22 50.99 -65.06 -71.40
N LEU A 23 51.08 -63.74 -71.19
CA LEU A 23 49.90 -62.88 -71.03
C LEU A 23 49.07 -62.76 -72.32
N LEU A 24 49.71 -62.70 -73.49
CA LEU A 24 49.00 -62.65 -74.78
C LEU A 24 48.32 -63.99 -75.10
N ALA A 25 49.00 -65.11 -74.81
CA ALA A 25 48.44 -66.46 -74.98
C ALA A 25 47.30 -66.74 -73.98
N ILE A 26 47.39 -66.27 -72.73
CA ILE A 26 46.32 -66.36 -71.73
C ILE A 26 45.11 -65.52 -72.16
N TYR A 27 45.31 -64.30 -72.70
CA TYR A 27 44.21 -63.45 -73.15
C TYR A 27 43.46 -64.06 -74.35
N GLN A 28 44.19 -64.69 -75.27
CA GLN A 28 43.60 -65.34 -76.45
C GLN A 28 42.95 -66.71 -76.12
N LEU A 29 43.43 -67.42 -75.08
CA LEU A 29 42.76 -68.61 -74.54
C LEU A 29 41.51 -68.25 -73.68
N LEU A 30 41.50 -67.07 -73.06
CA LEU A 30 40.37 -66.58 -72.25
C LEU A 30 39.19 -66.16 -73.14
N GLU A 31 39.44 -65.50 -74.28
CA GLU A 31 38.37 -65.13 -75.22
C GLU A 31 37.70 -66.33 -75.90
N LEU A 32 38.48 -67.39 -76.19
CA LEU A 32 37.94 -68.61 -76.79
C LEU A 32 37.10 -69.42 -75.79
N ASN A 33 37.52 -69.50 -74.53
CA ASN A 33 36.73 -70.10 -73.46
C ASN A 33 35.52 -69.26 -73.07
N LEU A 34 35.58 -67.93 -73.13
CA LEU A 34 34.43 -67.07 -72.85
C LEU A 34 33.35 -67.18 -73.93
N LYS A 35 33.73 -67.30 -75.21
CA LYS A 35 32.79 -67.57 -76.32
C LYS A 35 32.24 -68.99 -76.27
N LEU A 36 33.03 -70.01 -75.94
CA LEU A 36 32.52 -71.37 -75.71
C LEU A 36 31.61 -71.45 -74.47
N PHE A 37 31.86 -70.65 -73.43
CA PHE A 37 31.02 -70.56 -72.24
C PHE A 37 29.69 -69.84 -72.52
N PHE A 38 29.70 -68.71 -73.25
CA PHE A 38 28.48 -68.03 -73.68
C PHE A 38 27.69 -68.83 -74.74
N MET A 39 28.36 -69.56 -75.63
CA MET A 39 27.69 -70.43 -76.61
C MET A 39 27.10 -71.68 -75.94
N ASN A 40 27.77 -72.28 -74.94
CA ASN A 40 27.16 -73.35 -74.12
C ASN A 40 26.02 -72.83 -73.25
N ILE A 41 26.13 -71.63 -72.68
CA ILE A 41 25.01 -71.01 -71.95
C ILE A 41 23.83 -70.76 -72.90
N PHE A 42 24.06 -70.30 -74.12
CA PHE A 42 22.98 -70.03 -75.08
C PHE A 42 22.39 -71.31 -75.70
N VAL A 43 23.17 -72.37 -75.91
CA VAL A 43 22.67 -73.68 -76.37
C VAL A 43 21.98 -74.44 -75.22
N CYS A 44 22.44 -74.31 -73.97
CA CYS A 44 21.72 -74.80 -72.80
C CYS A 44 20.44 -74.00 -72.49
N PHE A 45 20.38 -72.71 -72.81
CA PHE A 45 19.17 -71.89 -72.62
C PHE A 45 18.17 -72.03 -73.78
N GLY A 46 18.65 -72.24 -75.02
CA GLY A 46 17.83 -72.43 -76.21
C GLY A 46 17.25 -73.84 -76.39
N VAL A 47 17.91 -74.89 -75.88
CA VAL A 47 17.39 -76.28 -75.93
C VAL A 47 16.51 -76.61 -74.71
N VAL A 48 16.55 -75.82 -73.64
CA VAL A 48 15.62 -75.95 -72.49
C VAL A 48 14.30 -75.18 -72.71
N ALA A 49 14.24 -74.26 -73.67
CA ALA A 49 13.03 -73.49 -73.99
C ALA A 49 12.03 -74.19 -74.94
N GLY A 50 12.33 -75.40 -75.44
CA GLY A 50 11.51 -76.08 -76.46
C GLY A 50 10.82 -77.39 -76.08
N THR A 51 11.26 -78.11 -75.04
CA THR A 51 10.72 -79.45 -74.73
C THR A 51 10.76 -79.85 -73.24
N VAL A 52 10.62 -78.93 -72.28
CA VAL A 52 10.28 -79.30 -70.87
C VAL A 52 9.34 -78.28 -70.21
N THR A 53 8.21 -78.00 -70.85
CA THR A 53 6.93 -78.00 -70.14
C THR A 53 6.46 -79.45 -70.21
N TYR A 54 6.40 -80.26 -69.15
CA TYR A 54 5.68 -80.11 -67.90
C TYR A 54 6.41 -80.99 -66.84
N ALA A 55 6.86 -80.42 -65.71
CA ALA A 55 7.10 -81.11 -64.42
C ALA A 55 7.98 -80.33 -63.41
N TRP A 56 8.24 -79.04 -63.61
CA TRP A 56 8.79 -78.17 -62.54
C TRP A 56 8.00 -76.85 -62.44
N CYS A 57 6.68 -76.97 -62.43
CA CYS A 57 5.79 -75.92 -61.92
C CYS A 57 4.78 -76.62 -61.01
N THR A 58 5.25 -77.08 -59.87
CA THR A 58 4.40 -77.22 -58.69
C THR A 58 5.30 -76.96 -57.48
N ASP A 59 4.91 -75.91 -56.78
CA ASP A 59 5.16 -75.72 -55.36
C ASP A 59 6.34 -74.86 -54.88
N PHE A 60 6.56 -73.72 -55.54
CA PHE A 60 7.15 -72.55 -54.87
C PHE A 60 6.09 -71.73 -54.10
N SER A 61 4.80 -72.07 -54.22
CA SER A 61 3.72 -71.35 -53.53
C SER A 61 3.59 -71.78 -52.07
N THR A 62 3.66 -73.07 -51.70
CA THR A 62 3.28 -73.47 -50.33
C THR A 62 4.43 -73.51 -49.32
N LYS A 63 5.70 -73.62 -49.75
CA LYS A 63 6.86 -73.58 -48.83
C LYS A 63 7.25 -72.18 -48.32
N VAL A 64 6.68 -71.12 -48.90
CA VAL A 64 6.77 -69.74 -48.37
C VAL A 64 5.49 -69.34 -47.62
N GLN A 65 4.34 -69.99 -47.89
CA GLN A 65 3.04 -69.61 -47.29
C GLN A 65 2.88 -69.99 -45.82
N GLN A 66 3.35 -71.17 -45.37
CA GLN A 66 3.21 -71.57 -43.95
C GLN A 66 4.07 -70.78 -42.93
N PRO A 67 5.38 -70.53 -43.17
CA PRO A 67 6.16 -69.69 -42.26
C PRO A 67 5.70 -68.23 -42.25
N LEU A 68 5.08 -67.74 -43.33
CA LEU A 68 4.53 -66.38 -43.39
C LEU A 68 3.38 -66.18 -42.40
N HIS A 69 2.44 -67.12 -42.30
CA HIS A 69 1.28 -66.97 -41.42
C HIS A 69 1.64 -67.02 -39.93
N GLN A 70 2.62 -67.84 -39.54
CA GLN A 70 3.11 -67.89 -38.15
C GLN A 70 3.93 -66.65 -37.78
N THR A 71 4.80 -66.16 -38.67
CA THR A 71 5.51 -64.89 -38.43
C THR A 71 4.57 -63.69 -38.41
N LEU A 72 3.51 -63.69 -39.24
CA LEU A 72 2.48 -62.65 -39.23
C LEU A 72 1.66 -62.67 -37.93
N GLN A 73 1.33 -63.84 -37.39
CA GLN A 73 0.62 -63.93 -36.11
C GLN A 73 1.48 -63.45 -34.93
N VAL A 74 2.76 -63.86 -34.87
CA VAL A 74 3.70 -63.38 -33.85
C VAL A 74 3.92 -61.87 -33.98
N GLN A 75 4.10 -61.36 -35.20
CA GLN A 75 4.23 -59.93 -35.47
C GLN A 75 2.97 -59.15 -35.08
N GLN A 76 1.77 -59.68 -35.33
CA GLN A 76 0.51 -59.09 -34.88
C GLN A 76 0.37 -59.08 -33.35
N GLN A 77 0.82 -60.12 -32.65
CA GLN A 77 0.81 -60.16 -31.18
C GLN A 77 1.80 -59.17 -30.58
N SER A 78 3.02 -59.09 -31.12
CA SER A 78 4.02 -58.07 -30.72
C SER A 78 3.52 -56.66 -31.01
N GLN A 79 2.87 -56.44 -32.15
CA GLN A 79 2.25 -55.14 -32.48
C GLN A 79 1.14 -54.78 -31.47
N LYS A 80 0.25 -55.72 -31.14
CA LYS A 80 -0.79 -55.49 -30.11
C LYS A 80 -0.22 -55.18 -28.73
N GLN A 81 0.94 -55.76 -28.36
CA GLN A 81 1.62 -55.45 -27.10
C GLN A 81 2.28 -54.07 -27.15
N ALA A 82 2.93 -53.73 -28.27
CA ALA A 82 3.48 -52.39 -28.50
C ALA A 82 2.38 -51.32 -28.43
N ASP A 83 1.24 -51.55 -29.08
CA ASP A 83 0.09 -50.63 -29.05
C ASP A 83 -0.44 -50.43 -27.61
N LYS A 84 -0.53 -51.52 -26.82
CA LYS A 84 -0.92 -51.45 -25.40
C LYS A 84 0.09 -50.65 -24.57
N TRP A 85 1.38 -50.87 -24.77
CA TRP A 85 2.43 -50.12 -24.09
C TRP A 85 2.43 -48.64 -24.50
N ASP A 86 2.15 -48.32 -25.76
CA ASP A 86 2.03 -46.94 -26.23
C ASP A 86 0.81 -46.24 -25.62
N VAL A 87 -0.34 -46.93 -25.49
CA VAL A 87 -1.51 -46.40 -24.77
C VAL A 87 -1.18 -46.15 -23.30
N GLN A 88 -0.51 -47.09 -22.63
CA GLN A 88 -0.10 -46.93 -21.23
C GLN A 88 0.90 -45.78 -21.06
N ARG A 89 1.92 -45.69 -21.92
CA ARG A 89 2.89 -44.60 -21.94
C ARG A 89 2.19 -43.25 -22.09
N ARG A 90 1.29 -43.11 -23.06
CA ARG A 90 0.52 -41.87 -23.27
C ARG A 90 -0.30 -41.50 -22.04
N LYS A 91 -0.94 -42.47 -21.39
CA LYS A 91 -1.71 -42.23 -20.15
C LYS A 91 -0.80 -41.74 -19.01
N MET A 92 0.35 -42.39 -18.80
CA MET A 92 1.31 -42.00 -17.76
C MET A 92 1.92 -40.62 -18.03
N VAL A 93 2.22 -40.28 -19.30
CA VAL A 93 2.71 -38.95 -19.68
C VAL A 93 1.66 -37.88 -19.40
N ALA A 94 0.40 -38.11 -19.80
CA ALA A 94 -0.69 -37.16 -19.53
C ALA A 94 -0.94 -36.97 -18.02
N GLU A 95 -0.83 -38.05 -17.23
CA GLU A 95 -0.95 -37.98 -15.77
C GLU A 95 0.22 -37.20 -15.15
N LEU A 96 1.46 -37.44 -15.61
CA LEU A 96 2.64 -36.71 -15.18
C LEU A 96 2.53 -35.21 -15.50
N GLU A 97 2.09 -34.85 -16.71
CA GLU A 97 1.88 -33.46 -17.11
C GLU A 97 0.81 -32.77 -16.23
N SER A 98 -0.31 -33.47 -15.96
CA SER A 98 -1.35 -33.00 -15.04
C SER A 98 -0.83 -32.77 -13.62
N LEU A 99 -0.07 -33.72 -13.08
CA LEU A 99 0.52 -33.62 -11.74
C LEU A 99 1.54 -32.49 -11.66
N GLN A 100 2.36 -32.29 -12.69
CA GLN A 100 3.30 -31.16 -12.77
C GLN A 100 2.56 -29.80 -12.77
N GLN A 101 1.47 -29.68 -13.53
CA GLN A 101 0.63 -28.47 -13.52
C GLN A 101 0.03 -28.23 -12.14
N GLN A 102 -0.51 -29.26 -11.49
CA GLN A 102 -1.05 -29.16 -10.13
C GLN A 102 0.03 -28.74 -9.12
N GLN A 103 1.23 -29.31 -9.21
CA GLN A 103 2.37 -28.93 -8.36
C GLN A 103 2.73 -27.46 -8.55
N GLN A 104 2.78 -26.98 -9.79
CA GLN A 104 3.09 -25.57 -10.09
C GLN A 104 2.01 -24.63 -9.53
N GLN A 105 0.73 -24.98 -9.69
CA GLN A 105 -0.40 -24.22 -9.14
C GLN A 105 -0.35 -24.16 -7.61
N LEU A 106 -0.13 -25.31 -6.95
CA LEU A 106 -0.02 -25.39 -5.50
C LEU A 106 1.19 -24.60 -4.96
N THR A 107 2.33 -24.66 -5.65
CA THR A 107 3.53 -23.90 -5.28
C THR A 107 3.29 -22.40 -5.38
N THR A 108 2.67 -21.95 -6.48
CA THR A 108 2.31 -20.54 -6.67
C THR A 108 1.33 -20.07 -5.59
N LYS A 109 0.33 -20.90 -5.28
CA LYS A 109 -0.64 -20.62 -4.21
C LYS A 109 0.02 -20.55 -2.84
N LYS A 110 0.94 -21.47 -2.53
CA LYS A 110 1.72 -21.47 -1.29
C LYS A 110 2.52 -20.17 -1.14
N ASN A 111 3.31 -19.80 -2.15
CA ASN A 111 4.12 -18.58 -2.12
C ASN A 111 3.25 -17.34 -1.89
N ARG A 112 2.11 -17.23 -2.59
CA ARG A 112 1.16 -16.12 -2.41
C ARG A 112 0.58 -16.08 -0.99
N LEU A 113 0.32 -17.22 -0.37
CA LEU A 113 -0.18 -17.28 1.00
C LEU A 113 0.92 -16.92 2.02
N GLU A 114 2.16 -17.32 1.78
CA GLU A 114 3.31 -16.92 2.59
C GLU A 114 3.54 -15.41 2.54
N ASP A 115 3.50 -14.80 1.35
CA ASP A 115 3.61 -13.34 1.19
C ASP A 115 2.50 -12.58 1.93
N LYS A 116 1.25 -13.07 1.82
CA LYS A 116 0.13 -12.53 2.58
C LYS A 116 0.33 -12.67 4.09
N ASN A 117 0.79 -13.84 4.55
CA ASN A 117 1.04 -14.08 5.97
C ASN A 117 2.12 -13.12 6.51
N ASN A 118 3.21 -12.94 5.75
CA ASN A 118 4.27 -11.99 6.10
C ASN A 118 3.75 -10.55 6.16
N THR A 119 2.89 -10.15 5.21
CA THR A 119 2.25 -8.83 5.21
C THR A 119 1.34 -8.65 6.43
N TYR A 120 0.48 -9.62 6.74
CA TYR A 120 -0.39 -9.55 7.92
C TYR A 120 0.41 -9.51 9.22
N ARG A 121 1.51 -10.26 9.33
CA ARG A 121 2.40 -10.20 10.51
C ARG A 121 2.99 -8.80 10.69
N LYS A 122 3.46 -8.16 9.61
CA LYS A 122 3.97 -6.78 9.65
C LYS A 122 2.86 -5.81 10.09
N ASN A 123 1.69 -5.89 9.47
CA ASN A 123 0.55 -5.04 9.82
C ASN A 123 0.13 -5.21 11.28
N ILE A 124 0.14 -6.43 11.83
CA ILE A 124 -0.17 -6.67 13.24
C ILE A 124 0.84 -5.96 14.15
N VAL A 125 2.14 -6.01 13.83
CA VAL A 125 3.17 -5.32 14.61
C VAL A 125 2.97 -3.81 14.58
N GLU A 126 2.73 -3.24 13.39
CA GLU A 126 2.46 -1.81 13.22
C GLU A 126 1.19 -1.37 13.96
N LEU A 127 0.12 -2.14 13.85
CA LEU A 127 -1.16 -1.81 14.49
C LEU A 127 -1.06 -1.90 16.01
N LYS A 128 -0.32 -2.89 16.54
CA LYS A 128 -0.02 -2.96 17.98
C LYS A 128 0.74 -1.72 18.45
N ARG A 129 1.77 -1.30 17.71
CA ARG A 129 2.52 -0.08 18.01
C ARG A 129 1.62 1.15 18.00
N ALA A 130 0.73 1.29 17.02
CA ALA A 130 -0.21 2.39 16.93
C ALA A 130 -1.21 2.40 18.09
N ILE A 131 -1.68 1.23 18.54
CA ILE A 131 -2.54 1.10 19.72
C ILE A 131 -1.80 1.55 20.99
N ASP A 132 -0.56 1.11 21.18
CA ASP A 132 0.23 1.47 22.36
C ASP A 132 0.55 2.97 22.40
N GLU A 133 0.88 3.56 21.25
CA GLU A 133 1.08 5.01 21.12
C GLU A 133 -0.20 5.80 21.41
N SER A 134 -1.33 5.35 20.85
CA SER A 134 -2.64 5.97 21.11
C SER A 134 -3.02 5.92 22.59
N LYS A 135 -2.73 4.81 23.29
CA LYS A 135 -2.94 4.69 24.74
C LYS A 135 -2.05 5.65 25.51
N ARG A 136 -0.76 5.76 25.15
CA ARG A 136 0.17 6.71 25.78
C ARG A 136 -0.33 8.14 25.62
N LEU A 137 -0.65 8.55 24.39
CA LEU A 137 -1.19 9.88 24.11
C LEU A 137 -2.47 10.14 24.89
N THR A 138 -3.39 9.19 24.94
CA THR A 138 -4.63 9.31 25.72
C THR A 138 -4.35 9.51 27.21
N ALA A 139 -3.37 8.79 27.77
CA ALA A 139 -2.98 8.92 29.17
C ALA A 139 -2.34 10.29 29.47
N GLU A 140 -1.56 10.85 28.55
CA GLU A 140 -0.94 12.18 28.67
C GLU A 140 -1.95 13.32 28.45
N MET A 141 -2.93 13.13 27.56
CA MET A 141 -3.95 14.14 27.29
C MET A 141 -4.89 14.36 28.46
N LYS A 142 -5.21 13.31 29.24
CA LYS A 142 -6.12 13.44 30.39
C LYS A 142 -5.68 14.51 31.40
N PRO A 143 -4.46 14.46 31.98
CA PRO A 143 -4.02 15.50 32.92
C PRO A 143 -3.92 16.87 32.25
N PHE A 144 -3.57 16.96 30.97
CA PHE A 144 -3.57 18.23 30.24
C PHE A 144 -4.97 18.86 30.16
N LEU A 145 -6.00 18.06 29.85
CA LEU A 145 -7.38 18.54 29.80
C LEU A 145 -7.86 19.02 31.19
N ASP A 146 -7.54 18.26 32.23
CA ASP A 146 -7.92 18.59 33.61
C ASP A 146 -7.24 19.89 34.06
N GLN A 147 -5.92 20.02 33.85
CA GLN A 147 -5.16 21.25 34.14
C GLN A 147 -5.68 22.46 33.37
N THR A 148 -6.04 22.28 32.10
CA THR A 148 -6.56 23.38 31.28
C THR A 148 -7.96 23.80 31.74
N LEU A 149 -8.80 22.85 32.15
CA LEU A 149 -10.10 23.17 32.74
C LEU A 149 -9.93 23.94 34.05
N GLU A 150 -9.01 23.53 34.92
CA GLU A 150 -8.71 24.23 36.18
C GLU A 150 -8.21 25.65 35.92
N LEU A 151 -7.28 25.83 34.97
CA LEU A 151 -6.81 27.14 34.56
C LEU A 151 -7.96 28.01 34.05
N LEU A 152 -8.83 27.46 33.20
CA LEU A 152 -9.99 28.17 32.67
C LEU A 152 -10.96 28.58 33.79
N GLN A 153 -11.21 27.70 34.77
CA GLN A 153 -12.04 28.02 35.93
C GLN A 153 -11.44 29.16 36.76
N SER A 154 -10.15 29.07 37.07
CA SER A 154 -9.43 30.12 37.81
C SER A 154 -9.45 31.45 37.06
N GLN A 155 -9.27 31.44 35.74
CA GLN A 155 -9.36 32.64 34.92
C GLN A 155 -10.76 33.25 34.95
N VAL A 156 -11.82 32.45 34.88
CA VAL A 156 -13.20 32.97 34.94
C VAL A 156 -13.52 33.56 36.31
N GLU A 157 -12.99 32.97 37.38
CA GLU A 157 -13.18 33.47 38.75
C GLU A 157 -12.45 34.78 39.02
N GLN A 158 -11.25 34.95 38.46
CA GLN A 158 -10.41 36.14 38.63
C GLN A 158 -10.72 37.26 37.62
N ASP A 159 -11.68 37.06 36.73
CA ASP A 159 -12.02 37.98 35.64
C ASP A 159 -13.19 38.89 36.01
N ILE A 160 -13.39 39.93 35.18
CA ILE A 160 -14.46 40.91 35.32
C ILE A 160 -15.82 40.21 35.43
N PRO A 161 -16.71 40.67 36.33
CA PRO A 161 -18.00 40.03 36.57
C PRO A 161 -18.99 40.30 35.43
N PHE A 162 -19.01 39.42 34.42
CA PHE A 162 -20.03 39.42 33.37
C PHE A 162 -20.56 38.00 33.12
N LEU A 163 -21.83 37.91 32.71
CA LEU A 163 -22.51 36.66 32.33
C LEU A 163 -22.24 35.48 33.30
N LYS A 164 -22.18 35.76 34.61
CA LYS A 164 -21.69 34.80 35.63
C LYS A 164 -22.40 33.46 35.56
N GLN A 165 -23.73 33.48 35.49
CA GLN A 165 -24.54 32.27 35.46
C GLN A 165 -24.28 31.43 34.21
N GLU A 166 -24.27 32.05 33.02
CA GLU A 166 -24.06 31.35 31.75
C GLU A 166 -22.65 30.73 31.68
N ARG A 167 -21.62 31.50 32.07
CA ARG A 167 -20.23 31.02 32.11
C ARG A 167 -20.08 29.86 33.10
N GLN A 168 -20.65 29.98 34.29
CA GLN A 168 -20.59 28.93 35.31
C GLN A 168 -21.31 27.66 34.86
N GLN A 169 -22.48 27.78 34.23
CA GLN A 169 -23.20 26.64 33.68
C GLN A 169 -22.40 25.94 32.58
N ARG A 170 -21.77 26.71 31.68
CA ARG A 170 -20.88 26.15 30.64
C ARG A 170 -19.69 25.39 31.24
N LEU A 171 -19.03 25.94 32.25
CA LEU A 171 -17.93 25.28 32.95
C LEU A 171 -18.37 24.00 33.66
N GLN A 172 -19.57 24.00 34.26
CA GLN A 172 -20.13 22.79 34.88
C GLN A 172 -20.42 21.71 33.83
N HIS A 173 -21.06 22.06 32.72
CA HIS A 173 -21.31 21.11 31.63
C HIS A 173 -20.01 20.55 31.05
N LEU A 174 -18.99 21.40 30.88
CA LEU A 174 -17.67 20.97 30.42
C LEU A 174 -17.02 20.00 31.41
N LYS A 175 -17.06 20.30 32.72
CA LYS A 175 -16.55 19.41 33.77
C LYS A 175 -17.21 18.03 33.72
N VAL A 176 -18.53 17.97 33.57
CA VAL A 176 -19.26 16.71 33.44
C VAL A 176 -18.85 15.96 32.17
N ALA A 177 -18.71 16.65 31.05
CA ALA A 177 -18.30 16.03 29.78
C ALA A 177 -16.85 15.49 29.84
N LEU A 178 -15.92 16.19 30.49
CA LEU A 178 -14.54 15.71 30.64
C LEU A 178 -14.46 14.49 31.57
N ALA A 179 -15.34 14.40 32.56
CA ALA A 179 -15.44 13.25 33.47
C ALA A 179 -16.12 12.01 32.83
N ASP A 180 -16.93 12.18 31.77
CA ASP A 180 -17.66 11.08 31.14
C ASP A 180 -16.72 10.09 30.42
N GLU A 181 -16.68 8.84 30.86
CA GLU A 181 -15.86 7.78 30.26
C GLU A 181 -16.36 7.32 28.89
N LYS A 182 -17.63 7.58 28.56
CA LYS A 182 -18.21 7.21 27.26
C LYS A 182 -17.72 8.11 26.12
N LEU A 183 -17.25 9.32 26.43
CA LEU A 183 -16.74 10.25 25.43
C LEU A 183 -15.28 9.93 25.07
N SER A 184 -14.98 9.93 23.78
CA SER A 184 -13.62 9.77 23.29
C SER A 184 -12.73 10.95 23.72
N MET A 185 -11.42 10.72 23.82
CA MET A 185 -10.48 11.79 24.18
C MET A 185 -10.52 12.96 23.19
N GLY A 186 -10.72 12.68 21.90
CA GLY A 186 -10.87 13.71 20.87
C GLY A 186 -12.15 14.55 21.02
N GLU A 187 -13.25 13.95 21.46
CA GLU A 187 -14.49 14.67 21.78
C GLU A 187 -14.30 15.62 22.97
N LYS A 188 -13.65 15.13 24.02
CA LYS A 188 -13.33 15.91 25.22
C LYS A 188 -12.46 17.12 24.88
N PHE A 189 -11.39 16.89 24.12
CA PHE A 189 -10.52 17.96 23.63
C PHE A 189 -11.28 19.00 22.81
N ARG A 190 -12.13 18.57 21.87
CA ARG A 190 -12.90 19.49 21.03
C ARG A 190 -13.80 20.40 21.87
N ARG A 191 -14.54 19.84 22.84
CA ARG A 191 -15.42 20.60 23.72
C ARG A 191 -14.67 21.64 24.56
N LEU A 192 -13.50 21.27 25.07
CA LEU A 192 -12.63 22.21 25.78
C LEU A 192 -12.19 23.36 24.84
N MET A 193 -11.79 23.04 23.62
CA MET A 193 -11.39 24.06 22.63
C MET A 193 -12.55 24.96 22.20
N GLU A 194 -13.76 24.42 22.10
CA GLU A 194 -14.97 25.22 21.86
C GLU A 194 -15.23 26.19 23.02
N ALA A 195 -15.12 25.71 24.27
CA ALA A 195 -15.27 26.58 25.44
C ALA A 195 -14.20 27.69 25.48
N LEU A 196 -12.94 27.35 25.20
CA LEU A 196 -11.85 28.33 25.11
C LEU A 196 -12.10 29.35 23.99
N ARG A 197 -12.60 28.91 22.83
CA ARG A 197 -12.94 29.80 21.73
C ARG A 197 -14.01 30.81 22.13
N VAL A 198 -15.08 30.36 22.78
CA VAL A 198 -16.13 31.26 23.28
C VAL A 198 -15.55 32.27 24.27
N GLU A 199 -14.63 31.83 25.13
CA GLU A 199 -13.97 32.72 26.09
C GLU A 199 -13.09 33.78 25.41
N ILE A 200 -12.40 33.41 24.32
CA ILE A 200 -11.65 34.35 23.47
C ILE A 200 -12.59 35.34 22.78
N GLU A 201 -13.74 34.88 22.29
CA GLU A 201 -14.74 35.74 21.66
C GLU A 201 -15.26 36.81 22.64
N TYR A 202 -15.41 36.49 23.92
CA TYR A 202 -15.73 37.49 24.95
C TYR A 202 -14.68 38.57 25.10
N GLY A 203 -13.41 38.29 24.81
CA GLY A 203 -12.33 39.28 24.81
C GLY A 203 -12.39 40.29 23.68
N ARG A 204 -13.08 39.95 22.57
CA ARG A 204 -13.13 40.79 21.36
C ARG A 204 -14.42 41.58 21.21
N ASN A 205 -15.49 41.16 21.88
CA ASN A 205 -16.81 41.77 21.71
C ASN A 205 -16.99 43.02 22.57
N ILE A 206 -17.81 43.96 22.10
CA ILE A 206 -18.25 45.13 22.83
C ILE A 206 -19.75 45.01 23.03
N GLU A 207 -20.22 45.22 24.26
CA GLU A 207 -21.61 45.01 24.60
C GLU A 207 -22.09 46.09 25.56
N VAL A 208 -23.32 46.57 25.35
CA VAL A 208 -23.95 47.55 26.22
C VAL A 208 -25.28 46.99 26.69
N ILE A 209 -25.45 46.87 28.01
CA ILE A 209 -26.68 46.41 28.65
C ILE A 209 -27.09 47.37 29.75
N GLN A 210 -28.37 47.41 30.09
CA GLN A 210 -28.82 48.11 31.28
C GLN A 210 -28.70 47.19 32.48
N HIS A 211 -28.05 47.68 33.53
CA HIS A 211 -27.84 46.93 34.75
C HIS A 211 -28.04 47.83 35.97
N THR A 212 -28.68 47.29 37.01
CA THR A 212 -28.81 47.98 38.28
C THR A 212 -27.54 47.76 39.09
N ILE A 213 -26.90 48.84 39.51
CA ILE A 213 -25.65 48.82 40.26
C ILE A 213 -25.91 49.44 41.63
N ALA A 214 -25.51 48.74 42.69
CA ALA A 214 -25.56 49.25 44.04
C ALA A 214 -24.37 50.18 44.30
N ILE A 215 -24.64 51.45 44.55
CA ILE A 215 -23.64 52.49 44.85
C ILE A 215 -24.08 53.16 46.15
N ASP A 216 -23.22 53.15 47.18
CA ASP A 216 -23.51 53.72 48.50
C ASP A 216 -24.84 53.22 49.10
N GLY A 217 -25.17 51.94 48.90
CA GLY A 217 -26.40 51.32 49.38
C GLY A 217 -27.67 51.70 48.61
N ARG A 218 -27.56 52.39 47.48
CA ARG A 218 -28.68 52.70 46.58
C ARG A 218 -28.51 51.98 45.24
N ASP A 219 -29.60 51.36 44.81
CA ASP A 219 -29.70 50.71 43.51
C ASP A 219 -29.98 51.75 42.42
N ILE A 220 -29.02 51.92 41.51
CA ILE A 220 -29.11 52.90 40.42
C ILE A 220 -29.07 52.15 39.09
N LEU A 221 -30.07 52.40 38.24
CA LEU A 221 -30.08 51.86 36.88
C LEU A 221 -29.09 52.62 36.01
N MET A 222 -28.13 51.90 35.42
CA MET A 222 -27.07 52.45 34.59
C MET A 222 -26.92 51.66 33.29
N ASN A 223 -26.42 52.31 32.25
CA ASN A 223 -25.92 51.64 31.05
C ASN A 223 -24.52 51.09 31.36
N GLN A 224 -24.36 49.78 31.29
CA GLN A 224 -23.10 49.09 31.49
C GLN A 224 -22.48 48.74 30.13
N LEU A 225 -21.26 49.22 29.90
CA LEU A 225 -20.45 48.92 28.73
C LEU A 225 -19.38 47.91 29.09
N ARG A 226 -19.40 46.76 28.44
CA ARG A 226 -18.33 45.76 28.49
C ARG A 226 -17.44 45.93 27.27
N LEU A 227 -16.19 46.30 27.50
CA LEU A 227 -15.15 46.36 26.49
C LEU A 227 -14.33 45.08 26.55
N GLY A 228 -14.84 44.03 25.89
CA GLY A 228 -14.22 42.71 25.89
C GLY A 228 -14.03 42.16 27.31
N ARG A 229 -12.77 41.86 27.63
CA ARG A 229 -12.29 41.49 28.99
C ARG A 229 -11.31 42.52 29.56
N LEU A 230 -11.20 43.69 28.94
CA LEU A 230 -10.24 44.72 29.34
C LEU A 230 -10.81 45.66 30.41
N ALA A 231 -12.07 46.05 30.25
CA ALA A 231 -12.72 46.97 31.17
C ALA A 231 -14.24 46.82 31.15
N LEU A 232 -14.84 47.18 32.29
CA LEU A 232 -16.27 47.29 32.45
C LEU A 232 -16.58 48.69 32.98
N PHE A 233 -17.37 49.42 32.22
CA PHE A 233 -17.81 50.77 32.55
C PHE A 233 -19.30 50.77 32.85
N ALA A 234 -19.73 51.72 33.66
CA ALA A 234 -21.14 52.03 33.83
C ALA A 234 -21.35 53.53 33.71
N GLN A 235 -22.46 53.96 33.14
CA GLN A 235 -22.82 55.36 33.01
C GLN A 235 -24.29 55.56 33.35
N SER A 236 -24.58 56.63 34.07
CA SER A 236 -25.95 57.07 34.35
C SER A 236 -26.71 57.34 33.04
N LEU A 237 -28.03 57.17 33.07
CA LEU A 237 -28.87 57.36 31.88
C LEU A 237 -28.82 58.80 31.32
N ASP A 238 -28.43 59.77 32.13
CA ASP A 238 -28.23 61.16 31.74
C ASP A 238 -26.82 61.46 31.18
N GLY A 239 -25.91 60.47 31.17
CA GLY A 239 -24.55 60.59 30.66
C GLY A 239 -23.57 61.36 31.56
N LYS A 240 -23.99 61.83 32.74
CA LYS A 240 -23.20 62.76 33.57
C LYS A 240 -22.26 62.08 34.56
N HIS A 241 -22.53 60.83 34.92
CA HIS A 241 -21.76 60.09 35.91
C HIS A 241 -21.32 58.76 35.33
N SER A 242 -20.01 58.55 35.24
CA SER A 242 -19.43 57.29 34.79
C SER A 242 -18.60 56.62 35.89
N LEU A 243 -18.59 55.31 35.86
CA LEU A 243 -17.88 54.43 36.78
C LEU A 243 -17.06 53.42 36.00
N ILE A 244 -15.96 52.97 36.59
CA ILE A 244 -15.15 51.86 36.13
C ILE A 244 -15.14 50.78 37.19
N TYR A 245 -15.23 49.52 36.76
CA TYR A 245 -15.07 48.38 37.66
C TYR A 245 -13.58 48.10 37.88
N GLU A 246 -13.15 48.17 39.14
CA GLU A 246 -11.78 47.83 39.52
C GLU A 246 -11.70 46.39 40.04
N MET A 247 -10.82 45.60 39.43
CA MET A 247 -10.68 44.18 39.74
C MET A 247 -10.04 43.95 41.11
N ALA A 248 -9.07 44.80 41.47
CA ALA A 248 -8.34 44.68 42.73
C ALA A 248 -9.23 44.91 43.97
N THR A 249 -10.18 45.83 43.88
CA THR A 249 -11.12 46.14 44.98
C THR A 249 -12.49 45.50 44.80
N GLN A 250 -12.72 44.82 43.67
CA GLN A 250 -14.00 44.23 43.26
C GLN A 250 -15.18 45.23 43.35
N SER A 251 -14.91 46.51 43.13
CA SER A 251 -15.86 47.60 43.39
C SER A 251 -15.91 48.59 42.24
N TRP A 252 -17.04 49.28 42.11
CA TRP A 252 -17.19 50.39 41.20
C TRP A 252 -16.49 51.63 41.74
N GLN A 253 -15.72 52.30 40.89
CA GLN A 253 -15.03 53.55 41.22
C GLN A 253 -15.48 54.65 40.26
N SER A 254 -15.62 55.88 40.78
CA SER A 254 -16.01 57.02 39.95
C SER A 254 -14.89 57.44 39.01
N VAL A 255 -15.25 57.68 37.75
CA VAL A 255 -14.34 58.16 36.72
C VAL A 255 -14.38 59.68 36.65
N ALA A 256 -13.23 60.31 36.42
CA ALA A 256 -13.16 61.77 36.23
C ALA A 256 -14.08 62.22 35.08
N SER A 257 -14.81 63.31 35.30
CA SER A 257 -15.85 63.83 34.39
C SER A 257 -15.37 64.08 32.96
N LYS A 258 -14.08 64.35 32.75
CA LYS A 258 -13.46 64.50 31.42
C LYS A 258 -13.64 63.29 30.50
N TYR A 259 -13.83 62.09 31.05
CA TYR A 259 -14.00 60.85 30.27
C TYR A 259 -15.47 60.50 30.00
N ASN A 260 -16.44 61.21 30.58
CA ASN A 260 -17.87 60.90 30.40
C ASN A 260 -18.27 60.93 28.92
N HIS A 261 -17.74 61.89 28.16
CA HIS A 261 -18.03 62.02 26.74
C HIS A 261 -17.51 60.81 25.95
N GLU A 262 -16.23 60.47 26.12
CA GLU A 262 -15.58 59.31 25.46
C GLU A 262 -16.27 57.98 25.80
N ILE A 263 -16.69 57.79 27.06
CA ILE A 263 -17.43 56.58 27.49
C ILE A 263 -18.82 56.54 26.84
N GLY A 264 -19.50 57.68 26.75
CA GLY A 264 -20.78 57.78 26.05
C GLY A 264 -20.66 57.45 24.56
N LEU A 265 -19.60 57.94 23.91
CA LEU A 265 -19.28 57.58 22.52
C LEU A 265 -19.02 56.07 22.37
N ALA A 266 -18.27 55.46 23.29
CA ALA A 266 -18.05 54.02 23.29
C ALA A 266 -19.36 53.22 23.42
N MET A 267 -20.30 53.71 24.24
CA MET A 267 -21.64 53.12 24.37
C MET A 267 -22.45 53.24 23.08
N GLU A 268 -22.44 54.40 22.42
CA GLU A 268 -23.10 54.58 21.11
C GLU A 268 -22.54 53.64 20.05
N MET A 269 -21.21 53.43 20.03
CA MET A 269 -20.56 52.47 19.13
C MET A 269 -20.94 51.03 19.45
N GLY A 270 -20.95 50.66 20.74
CA GLY A 270 -21.37 49.33 21.20
C GLY A 270 -22.83 49.00 20.84
N LEU A 271 -23.71 50.01 20.93
CA LEU A 271 -25.11 49.94 20.48
C LEU A 271 -25.26 50.03 18.95
N LYS A 272 -24.17 50.22 18.20
CA LYS A 272 -24.15 50.41 16.74
C LYS A 272 -24.96 51.61 16.26
N HIS A 273 -25.16 52.60 17.11
CA HIS A 273 -25.78 53.88 16.74
C HIS A 273 -24.79 54.79 15.98
N ARG A 274 -23.50 54.48 16.05
CA ARG A 274 -22.40 55.20 15.40
C ARG A 274 -21.38 54.23 14.79
N PRO A 275 -20.68 54.61 13.69
CA PRO A 275 -19.51 53.87 13.23
C PRO A 275 -18.40 53.79 14.29
N VAL A 276 -17.55 52.77 14.18
CA VAL A 276 -16.40 52.58 15.05
C VAL A 276 -15.37 53.68 14.82
N ASP A 277 -14.87 54.27 15.90
CA ASP A 277 -13.84 55.32 15.90
C ASP A 277 -12.82 55.06 17.02
N LEU A 278 -11.68 55.77 16.99
CA LEU A 278 -10.65 55.69 18.01
C LEU A 278 -11.03 56.53 19.24
N LEU A 279 -11.03 55.91 20.42
CA LEU A 279 -11.40 56.54 21.69
C LEU A 279 -10.27 56.48 22.70
N THR A 280 -10.19 57.49 23.56
CA THR A 280 -9.25 57.53 24.69
C THR A 280 -9.99 57.22 25.99
N LEU A 281 -10.04 55.94 26.34
CA LEU A 281 -10.70 55.47 27.56
C LEU A 281 -9.71 55.37 28.73
N PRO A 282 -10.16 55.64 29.98
CA PRO A 282 -9.35 55.47 31.16
C PRO A 282 -9.29 53.99 31.54
N ILE A 283 -8.49 53.22 30.81
CA ILE A 283 -8.19 51.82 31.14
C ILE A 283 -7.01 51.79 32.12
N GLY A 284 -7.16 51.05 33.22
CA GLY A 284 -6.12 50.92 34.25
C GLY A 284 -4.81 50.36 33.69
N ARG A 285 -3.72 50.49 34.45
CA ARG A 285 -2.43 49.89 34.06
C ARG A 285 -2.59 48.38 33.97
N VAL A 286 -2.24 47.81 32.81
CA VAL A 286 -2.02 46.36 32.70
C VAL A 286 -0.82 46.03 33.61
N SER A 287 -1.07 45.41 34.76
CA SER A 287 -0.02 44.88 35.63
C SER A 287 0.70 43.76 34.89
N GLY A 288 1.93 44.03 34.44
CA GLY A 288 2.73 43.17 33.56
C GLY A 288 3.32 41.90 34.19
N ASP A 289 2.87 41.49 35.37
CA ASP A 289 3.45 40.35 36.10
C ASP A 289 3.05 38.97 35.53
N SER A 290 2.06 38.91 34.64
CA SER A 290 1.62 37.65 34.02
C SER A 290 2.50 37.14 32.87
N LEU A 291 3.53 37.90 32.46
CA LEU A 291 4.46 37.49 31.39
C LEU A 291 5.83 36.99 31.89
N ALA A 292 6.06 36.95 33.21
CA ALA A 292 7.36 36.59 33.81
C ALA A 292 7.44 35.17 34.42
N GLY A 293 6.42 34.33 34.25
CA GLY A 293 6.35 32.98 34.86
C GLY A 293 6.94 31.82 34.06
N GLY A 294 7.68 32.10 32.97
CA GLY A 294 8.14 31.08 32.01
C GLY A 294 9.64 31.12 31.73
N ALA A 295 10.49 31.46 32.70
CA ALA A 295 11.92 31.25 32.59
C ALA A 295 12.23 29.76 32.84
N VAL A 296 12.14 28.97 31.78
CA VAL A 296 12.70 27.61 31.72
C VAL A 296 14.19 27.73 32.02
N THR A 297 14.59 27.28 33.21
CA THR A 297 15.98 27.03 33.56
C THR A 297 16.50 25.88 32.71
N ARG A 298 17.68 26.08 32.13
CA ARG A 298 18.44 25.11 31.32
C ARG A 298 18.72 23.81 32.04
#